data_AF-A0A8T2TZ83-F1
#
_entry.id   AF-A0A8T2TZ83-F1
#
_cell.length_a   1.000
_cell.length_b   1.000
_cell.length_c   1.000
_cell.angle_alpha   90.00
_cell.angle_beta   90.00
_cell.angle_gamma   90.00
#
_symmetry.space_group_name_H-M   'P 1'
#
loop_
_entity.id
_entity.type
_entity.pdbx_description
1 polymer ?
#
loop_
_entity_poly.entity_id
_entity_poly.type
_entity_poly.pdbx_seq_one_letter_code
_entity_poly.pdbx_strand_id
1 'polypeptide(L)'
;MDTKYQAEIGYDIPTTGLPRVSLISPYGEVKLEEEQREEGRALLVNGFVGGKVLNGFAMAEYRDEMVALKYKYKDSEMTISPSLSLPTNSLALAFKRQFDQANKLSYSYNFDSTAWSTVYKYKPTGNFKLKAGYDSEARIGWASAWIGKEESGAKQAPRKCKLQVMLQVPQDDFSSAVVLLKVKKRWDL
;
A
#
# COMPACT_ATOMS: atom_id res chain seq x y z
N MET A 1 -18.16 -10.27 -28.66
CA MET A 1 -17.16 -10.74 -27.69
C MET A 1 -17.36 -9.93 -26.42
N ASP A 2 -17.43 -10.59 -25.27
CA ASP A 2 -17.54 -9.91 -23.96
C ASP A 2 -16.25 -9.12 -23.73
N THR A 3 -16.33 -7.79 -23.61
CA THR A 3 -15.17 -6.86 -23.51
C THR A 3 -14.38 -7.01 -22.20
N LYS A 4 -14.77 -7.98 -21.39
CA LYS A 4 -14.24 -8.30 -20.06
C LYS A 4 -13.04 -9.23 -20.08
N TYR A 5 -12.81 -9.92 -21.19
CA TYR A 5 -11.68 -10.81 -21.37
C TYR A 5 -10.80 -10.26 -22.49
N GLN A 6 -9.51 -10.10 -22.21
CA GLN A 6 -8.56 -9.53 -23.16
C GLN A 6 -7.25 -10.32 -23.11
N ALA A 7 -6.66 -10.54 -24.28
CA ALA A 7 -5.33 -11.10 -24.41
C ALA A 7 -4.46 -10.10 -25.17
N GLU A 8 -3.29 -9.78 -24.62
CA GLU A 8 -2.30 -8.88 -25.22
C GLU A 8 -0.98 -9.60 -25.41
N ILE A 9 -0.32 -9.35 -26.55
CA ILE A 9 1.01 -9.86 -26.86
C ILE A 9 1.87 -8.64 -27.20
N GLY A 10 2.99 -8.49 -26.48
CA GLY A 10 3.94 -7.39 -26.66
C GLY A 10 5.35 -7.88 -26.96
N TYR A 11 6.08 -7.10 -27.76
CA TYR A 11 7.50 -7.29 -28.07
C TYR A 11 8.17 -5.92 -28.16
N ASP A 12 9.46 -5.84 -27.80
CA ASP A 12 10.23 -4.60 -27.90
C ASP A 12 10.77 -4.41 -29.34
N ILE A 13 10.89 -3.16 -29.81
CA ILE A 13 11.46 -2.80 -31.13
C ILE A 13 12.56 -1.75 -30.93
N PRO A 14 13.83 -2.01 -31.33
CA PRO A 14 14.32 -3.25 -31.95
C PRO A 14 14.21 -4.44 -30.99
N THR A 15 14.20 -5.66 -31.54
CA THR A 15 13.90 -6.92 -30.84
C THR A 15 15.02 -7.33 -29.87
N THR A 16 15.24 -6.52 -28.86
CA THR A 16 16.21 -6.75 -27.77
C THR A 16 15.57 -7.39 -26.55
N GLY A 17 14.23 -7.33 -26.44
CA GLY A 17 13.43 -7.91 -25.36
C GLY A 17 12.70 -9.19 -25.77
N LEU A 18 12.42 -10.03 -24.79
CA LEU A 18 11.68 -11.29 -24.94
C LEU A 18 10.16 -11.04 -25.00
N PRO A 19 9.38 -11.93 -25.65
CA PRO A 19 7.94 -11.75 -25.80
C PRO A 19 7.23 -11.75 -24.44
N ARG A 20 6.21 -10.88 -24.32
CA ARG A 20 5.36 -10.76 -23.12
C ARG A 20 3.91 -11.01 -23.51
N VAL A 21 3.22 -11.87 -22.76
CA VAL A 21 1.80 -12.19 -22.96
C VAL A 21 1.03 -11.86 -21.68
N SER A 22 -0.08 -11.12 -21.81
CA SER A 22 -0.97 -10.79 -20.71
C SER A 22 -2.38 -11.30 -20.99
N LEU A 23 -2.94 -12.05 -20.05
CA LEU A 23 -4.33 -12.53 -20.05
C LEU A 23 -5.10 -11.81 -18.96
N ILE A 24 -6.10 -11.03 -19.35
CA ILE A 24 -6.90 -10.19 -18.45
C ILE A 24 -8.32 -10.75 -18.38
N SER A 25 -8.84 -10.83 -17.16
CA SER A 25 -10.20 -11.27 -16.85
C SER A 25 -10.82 -10.36 -15.78
N PRO A 26 -12.15 -10.42 -15.57
CA PRO A 26 -12.82 -9.65 -14.50
C PRO A 26 -12.33 -9.96 -13.09
N TYR A 27 -11.70 -11.12 -12.92
CA TYR A 27 -11.28 -11.65 -11.63
C TYR A 27 -9.78 -11.56 -11.43
N GLY A 28 -9.01 -11.12 -12.43
CA GLY A 28 -7.56 -11.19 -12.33
C GLY A 28 -6.83 -11.07 -13.64
N GLU A 29 -5.51 -11.07 -13.54
CA GLU A 29 -4.57 -10.92 -14.64
C GLU A 29 -3.45 -11.95 -14.49
N VAL A 30 -3.04 -12.56 -15.60
CA VAL A 30 -1.86 -13.44 -15.69
C VAL A 30 -0.94 -12.91 -16.75
N LYS A 31 0.34 -12.73 -16.39
CA LYS A 31 1.43 -12.31 -17.27
C LYS A 31 2.43 -13.44 -17.41
N LEU A 32 2.88 -13.62 -18.64
CA LEU A 32 3.89 -14.58 -19.04
C LEU A 32 4.99 -13.79 -19.74
N GLU A 33 6.20 -13.84 -19.18
CA GLU A 33 7.38 -13.23 -19.78
C GLU A 33 8.43 -14.33 -19.99
N GLU A 34 9.01 -14.40 -21.18
CA GLU A 34 10.19 -15.25 -21.38
C GLU A 34 11.40 -14.61 -20.68
N GLU A 35 12.20 -15.42 -19.99
CA GLU A 35 13.43 -15.03 -19.32
C GLU A 35 14.56 -15.99 -19.73
N GLN A 36 15.78 -15.47 -19.88
CA GLN A 36 16.95 -16.29 -20.15
C GLN A 36 17.67 -16.58 -18.83
N ARG A 37 17.62 -17.83 -18.36
CA ARG A 37 18.32 -18.32 -17.16
C ARG A 37 19.59 -19.08 -17.55
N GLU A 38 20.46 -19.38 -16.58
CA GLU A 38 21.71 -20.12 -16.80
C GLU A 38 21.49 -21.51 -17.44
N GLU A 39 20.33 -22.14 -17.18
CA GLU A 39 19.94 -23.45 -17.71
C GLU A 39 19.19 -23.39 -19.07
N GLY A 40 18.95 -22.18 -19.61
CA GLY A 40 18.24 -21.98 -20.87
C GLY A 40 17.06 -21.01 -20.78
N ARG A 41 16.12 -21.10 -21.73
CA ARG A 41 14.91 -20.26 -21.75
C ARG A 41 13.92 -20.76 -20.69
N ALA A 42 13.49 -19.87 -19.81
CA ALA A 42 12.47 -20.11 -18.81
C ALA A 42 11.26 -19.18 -19.03
N LEU A 43 10.10 -19.56 -18.49
CA LEU A 43 8.90 -18.74 -18.49
C LEU A 43 8.67 -18.20 -17.09
N LEU A 44 8.72 -16.88 -16.95
CA LEU A 44 8.31 -16.15 -15.76
C LEU A 44 6.79 -15.99 -15.79
N VAL A 45 6.10 -16.66 -14.86
CA VAL A 45 4.66 -16.52 -14.70
C VAL A 45 4.39 -15.60 -13.53
N ASN A 46 3.61 -14.54 -13.73
CA ASN A 46 3.18 -13.63 -12.69
C ASN A 46 1.68 -13.40 -12.82
N GLY A 47 0.98 -13.10 -11.74
CA GLY A 47 -0.44 -12.78 -11.86
C GLY A 47 -1.16 -12.69 -10.54
N PHE A 48 -2.43 -12.35 -10.61
CA PHE A 48 -3.31 -12.41 -9.46
C PHE A 48 -4.71 -12.81 -9.89
N VAL A 49 -5.42 -13.43 -8.97
CA VAL A 49 -6.85 -13.72 -9.07
C VAL A 49 -7.51 -13.31 -7.77
N GLY A 50 -8.71 -12.75 -7.85
CA GLY A 50 -9.45 -12.28 -6.69
C GLY A 50 -10.94 -12.17 -6.96
N GLY A 51 -11.69 -12.18 -5.87
CA GLY A 51 -13.13 -12.18 -5.92
C GLY A 51 -13.76 -11.88 -4.57
N LYS A 52 -15.07 -11.59 -4.61
CA LYS A 52 -15.86 -11.47 -3.38
C LYS A 52 -16.01 -12.86 -2.75
N VAL A 53 -15.68 -12.96 -1.47
CA VAL A 53 -15.84 -14.17 -0.66
C VAL A 53 -16.39 -13.73 0.69
N LEU A 54 -17.55 -14.29 1.08
CA LEU A 54 -18.32 -13.84 2.24
C LEU A 54 -18.58 -12.31 2.15
N ASN A 55 -18.37 -11.59 3.25
CA ASN A 55 -18.52 -10.13 3.32
C ASN A 55 -17.23 -9.36 2.96
N GLY A 56 -16.28 -10.02 2.29
CA GLY A 56 -14.98 -9.43 1.97
C GLY A 56 -14.51 -9.76 0.56
N PHE A 57 -13.26 -9.39 0.30
CA PHE A 57 -12.58 -9.67 -0.96
C PHE A 57 -11.34 -10.51 -0.70
N ALA A 58 -11.25 -11.67 -1.34
CA ALA A 58 -10.09 -12.54 -1.31
C ALA A 58 -9.27 -12.34 -2.59
N MET A 59 -7.95 -12.41 -2.48
CA MET A 59 -7.02 -12.29 -3.59
C MET A 59 -5.84 -13.24 -3.37
N ALA A 60 -5.47 -13.98 -4.40
CA ALA A 60 -4.23 -14.72 -4.50
C ALA A 60 -3.36 -14.06 -5.57
N GLU A 61 -2.14 -13.70 -5.22
CA GLU A 61 -1.16 -13.11 -6.13
C GLU A 61 0.03 -14.04 -6.21
N TYR A 62 0.45 -14.43 -7.40
CA TYR A 62 1.68 -15.17 -7.64
C TYR A 62 2.68 -14.22 -8.29
N ARG A 63 3.84 -14.08 -7.66
CA ARG A 63 4.92 -13.25 -8.19
C ARG A 63 6.27 -13.80 -7.77
N ASP A 64 7.19 -13.96 -8.71
CA ASP A 64 8.58 -14.35 -8.45
C ASP A 64 8.66 -15.61 -7.56
N GLU A 65 7.90 -16.65 -7.91
CA GLU A 65 7.82 -17.92 -7.17
C GLU A 65 7.21 -17.83 -5.76
N MET A 66 6.66 -16.67 -5.39
CA MET A 66 5.93 -16.47 -4.14
C MET A 66 4.43 -16.34 -4.36
N VAL A 67 3.63 -16.95 -3.49
CA VAL A 67 2.16 -16.76 -3.47
C VAL A 67 1.80 -15.89 -2.28
N ALA A 68 1.17 -14.74 -2.52
CA ALA A 68 0.57 -13.89 -1.50
C ALA A 68 -0.95 -14.03 -1.49
N LEU A 69 -1.49 -14.66 -0.45
CA LEU A 69 -2.91 -14.74 -0.16
C LEU A 69 -3.32 -13.56 0.71
N LYS A 70 -4.33 -12.80 0.29
CA LYS A 70 -4.81 -11.59 0.97
C LYS A 70 -6.33 -11.67 1.09
N TYR A 71 -6.85 -11.37 2.28
CA TYR A 71 -8.27 -11.15 2.48
C TYR A 71 -8.50 -9.74 2.99
N LYS A 72 -9.63 -9.13 2.63
CA LYS A 72 -10.01 -7.81 3.12
C LYS A 72 -11.49 -7.76 3.41
N TYR A 73 -11.80 -7.66 4.70
CA TYR A 73 -13.12 -7.28 5.18
C TYR A 73 -13.14 -5.78 5.48
N LYS A 74 -14.24 -5.10 5.12
CA LYS A 74 -14.43 -3.68 5.42
C LYS A 74 -15.91 -3.35 5.58
N ASP A 75 -16.23 -2.66 6.67
CA ASP A 75 -17.53 -2.02 6.91
C ASP A 75 -17.35 -0.49 7.10
N SER A 76 -18.35 0.19 7.66
CA SER A 76 -18.32 1.63 7.95
C SER A 76 -17.28 2.04 9.00
N GLU A 77 -16.84 1.09 9.80
CA GLU A 77 -16.32 1.29 11.14
C GLU A 77 -14.99 0.54 11.32
N MET A 78 -14.73 -0.48 10.53
CA MET A 78 -13.63 -1.40 10.66
C MET A 78 -13.11 -1.88 9.31
N THR A 79 -11.82 -2.20 9.25
CA THR A 79 -11.20 -2.95 8.17
C THR A 79 -10.27 -3.98 8.78
N ILE A 80 -10.46 -5.25 8.40
CA ILE A 80 -9.57 -6.35 8.78
C ILE A 80 -8.96 -6.89 7.50
N SER A 81 -7.65 -7.09 7.48
CA SER A 81 -6.92 -7.52 6.29
C SER A 81 -5.78 -8.48 6.65
N PRO A 82 -6.07 -9.78 6.82
CA PRO A 82 -5.03 -10.78 6.98
C PRO A 82 -4.37 -11.09 5.64
N SER A 83 -3.11 -11.51 5.70
CA SER A 83 -2.34 -11.96 4.55
C SER A 83 -1.41 -13.09 4.93
N LEU A 84 -1.21 -14.04 4.02
CA LEU A 84 -0.28 -15.16 4.14
C LEU A 84 0.59 -15.21 2.88
N SER A 85 1.90 -15.27 3.05
CA SER A 85 2.85 -15.48 1.95
C SER A 85 3.40 -16.90 1.98
N LEU A 86 3.47 -17.56 0.82
CA LEU A 86 4.06 -18.89 0.62
C LEU A 86 5.24 -18.78 -0.36
N PRO A 87 6.26 -19.65 -0.23
CA PRO A 87 6.37 -20.77 0.72
C PRO A 87 6.84 -20.38 2.13
N THR A 88 7.11 -19.09 2.37
CA THR A 88 7.63 -18.60 3.65
C THR A 88 6.70 -18.83 4.84
N ASN A 89 5.42 -19.14 4.60
CA ASN A 89 4.35 -19.23 5.59
C ASN A 89 4.16 -17.95 6.40
N SER A 90 4.47 -16.80 5.78
CA SER A 90 4.50 -15.53 6.47
C SER A 90 3.13 -14.94 6.70
N LEU A 91 2.70 -14.91 7.96
CA LEU A 91 1.39 -14.41 8.33
C LEU A 91 1.48 -12.95 8.79
N ALA A 92 0.56 -12.11 8.31
CA ALA A 92 0.39 -10.75 8.78
C ALA A 92 -1.08 -10.37 8.91
N LEU A 93 -1.38 -9.43 9.79
CA LEU A 93 -2.71 -8.90 10.02
C LEU A 93 -2.65 -7.38 10.08
N ALA A 94 -3.41 -6.72 9.20
CA ALA A 94 -3.69 -5.29 9.31
C ALA A 94 -5.12 -5.06 9.78
N PHE A 95 -5.29 -4.14 10.72
CA PHE A 95 -6.54 -3.75 11.33
C PHE A 95 -6.70 -2.24 11.28
N LYS A 96 -7.91 -1.75 10.99
CA LYS A 96 -8.25 -0.33 11.09
C LYS A 96 -9.60 -0.19 11.78
N ARG A 97 -9.70 0.75 12.71
CA ARG A 97 -10.94 1.13 13.41
C ARG A 97 -11.20 2.61 13.21
N GLN A 98 -12.36 2.95 12.68
CA GLN A 98 -12.90 4.29 12.66
C GLN A 98 -13.79 4.43 13.90
N PHE A 99 -13.47 5.36 14.80
CA PHE A 99 -14.25 5.58 16.02
C PHE A 99 -15.39 6.57 15.79
N ASP A 100 -15.11 7.60 14.99
CA ASP A 100 -16.05 8.63 14.55
C ASP A 100 -15.54 9.23 13.24
N GLN A 101 -16.12 10.30 12.70
CA GLN A 101 -15.69 10.89 11.43
C GLN A 101 -14.24 11.44 11.43
N ALA A 102 -13.72 11.84 12.60
CA ALA A 102 -12.41 12.45 12.75
C ALA A 102 -11.33 11.44 13.16
N ASN A 103 -11.69 10.44 13.96
CA ASN A 103 -10.77 9.57 14.68
C ASN A 103 -10.67 8.18 14.06
N LYS A 104 -9.44 7.75 13.80
CA LYS A 104 -9.14 6.43 13.24
C LYS A 104 -7.84 5.86 13.80
N LEU A 105 -7.90 4.61 14.24
CA LEU A 105 -6.73 3.79 14.55
C LEU A 105 -6.41 2.86 13.37
N SER A 106 -5.13 2.66 13.09
CA SER A 106 -4.62 1.62 12.20
C SER A 106 -3.53 0.86 12.93
N TYR A 107 -3.54 -0.45 12.84
CA TYR A 107 -2.59 -1.36 13.45
C TYR A 107 -2.18 -2.40 12.42
N SER A 108 -0.93 -2.81 12.43
CA SER A 108 -0.45 -3.97 11.67
C SER A 108 0.51 -4.79 12.49
N TYR A 109 0.47 -6.10 12.30
CA TYR A 109 1.32 -7.07 12.97
C TYR A 109 1.75 -8.13 11.97
N ASN A 110 3.05 -8.41 11.92
CA ASN A 110 3.65 -9.54 11.22
C ASN A 110 3.98 -10.61 12.26
N PHE A 111 3.44 -11.81 12.09
CA PHE A 111 3.57 -12.90 13.04
C PHE A 111 4.95 -13.57 13.00
N ASP A 112 5.66 -13.49 11.88
CA ASP A 112 6.99 -14.09 11.75
C ASP A 112 8.06 -13.20 12.37
N SER A 113 8.09 -11.93 11.96
CA SER A 113 9.12 -10.99 12.42
C SER A 113 8.78 -10.38 13.78
N THR A 114 7.55 -10.59 14.27
CA THR A 114 6.96 -9.90 15.44
C THR A 114 6.88 -8.37 15.26
N ALA A 115 7.20 -7.87 14.06
CA ALA A 115 7.14 -6.46 13.74
C ALA A 115 5.69 -5.99 13.70
N TRP A 116 5.43 -4.90 14.39
CA TRP A 116 4.16 -4.23 14.45
C TRP A 116 4.29 -2.72 14.29
N SER A 117 3.21 -2.09 13.85
CA SER A 117 3.10 -0.65 13.84
C SER A 117 1.67 -0.21 14.15
N THR A 118 1.55 0.97 14.73
CA THR A 118 0.27 1.57 15.08
C THR A 118 0.26 3.03 14.66
N VAL A 119 -0.87 3.51 14.17
CA VAL A 119 -1.07 4.89 13.74
C VAL A 119 -2.45 5.35 14.16
N TYR A 120 -2.49 6.34 15.04
CA TYR A 120 -3.67 7.13 15.31
C TYR A 120 -3.75 8.31 14.34
N LYS A 121 -4.92 8.56 13.80
CA LYS A 121 -5.24 9.69 12.92
C LYS A 121 -6.41 10.46 13.52
N TYR A 122 -6.22 11.76 13.70
CA TYR A 122 -7.27 12.71 14.04
C TYR A 122 -7.40 13.76 12.92
N LYS A 123 -8.58 13.86 12.31
CA LYS A 123 -8.89 14.81 11.23
C LYS A 123 -10.21 15.53 11.56
N PRO A 124 -10.20 16.52 12.47
CA PRO A 124 -11.42 17.22 12.89
C PRO A 124 -12.00 18.12 11.79
N THR A 125 -11.17 18.55 10.84
CA THR A 125 -11.60 19.37 9.70
C THR A 125 -10.90 18.92 8.42
N GLY A 126 -11.38 19.38 7.27
CA GLY A 126 -10.72 19.12 5.98
C GLY A 126 -9.31 19.75 5.84
N ASN A 127 -8.98 20.74 6.68
CA ASN A 127 -7.77 21.55 6.59
C ASN A 127 -6.74 21.22 7.67
N PHE A 128 -7.05 20.31 8.59
CA PHE A 128 -6.16 19.96 9.68
C PHE A 128 -6.18 18.46 9.95
N LYS A 129 -4.99 17.90 10.16
CA LYS A 129 -4.85 16.49 10.50
C LYS A 129 -3.65 16.27 11.40
N LEU A 130 -3.89 15.60 12.53
CA LEU A 130 -2.84 15.03 13.35
C LEU A 130 -2.72 13.53 13.06
N LYS A 131 -1.49 13.06 13.10
CA LYS A 131 -1.19 11.63 13.17
C LYS A 131 -0.11 11.42 14.21
N ALA A 132 -0.24 10.35 15.00
CA ALA A 132 0.83 9.86 15.83
C ALA A 132 0.94 8.36 15.60
N GLY A 133 2.15 7.83 15.63
CA GLY A 133 2.36 6.41 15.40
C GLY A 133 3.69 5.92 15.93
N TYR A 134 3.81 4.61 15.91
CA TYR A 134 5.03 3.90 16.26
C TYR A 134 5.23 2.77 15.27
N ASP A 135 6.48 2.55 14.89
CA ASP A 135 6.92 1.45 14.05
C ASP A 135 8.02 0.67 14.80
N SER A 136 7.77 -0.61 15.07
CA SER A 136 8.70 -1.43 15.87
C SER A 136 9.89 -1.95 15.07
N GLU A 137 9.79 -2.06 13.75
CA GLU A 137 10.91 -2.47 12.91
C GLU A 137 11.90 -1.33 12.76
N ALA A 138 11.39 -0.12 12.50
CA ALA A 138 12.20 1.09 12.52
C ALA A 138 12.57 1.56 13.94
N ARG A 139 11.90 1.02 14.97
CA ARG A 139 11.99 1.45 16.38
C ARG A 139 11.83 2.96 16.53
N ILE A 140 10.85 3.56 15.84
CA ILE A 140 10.64 5.01 15.80
C ILE A 140 9.20 5.35 16.18
N GLY A 141 9.06 6.20 17.20
CA GLY A 141 7.85 6.95 17.48
C GLY A 141 7.80 8.22 16.65
N TRP A 142 6.64 8.59 16.15
CA TRP A 142 6.49 9.81 15.37
C TRP A 142 5.15 10.49 15.58
N ALA A 143 5.14 11.80 15.44
CA ALA A 143 3.93 12.62 15.43
C ALA A 143 4.02 13.60 14.28
N SER A 144 2.91 13.85 13.59
CA SER A 144 2.86 14.83 12.51
C SER A 144 1.56 15.61 12.52
N ALA A 145 1.68 16.90 12.24
CA ALA A 145 0.58 17.82 12.02
C ALA A 145 0.60 18.30 10.57
N TRP A 146 -0.54 18.23 9.91
CA TRP A 146 -0.78 18.78 8.58
C TRP A 146 -1.74 19.95 8.68
N ILE A 147 -1.38 21.05 8.02
CA ILE A 147 -2.20 22.25 7.87
C ILE A 147 -2.40 22.52 6.37
N GLY A 148 -3.66 22.68 5.96
CA GLY A 148 -4.09 22.90 4.58
C GLY A 148 -4.93 21.74 3.99
N LYS A 149 -5.89 22.07 3.10
CA LYS A 149 -6.87 21.11 2.54
C LYS A 149 -6.18 19.99 1.75
N GLU A 150 -6.30 18.75 2.21
CA GLU A 150 -5.63 17.60 1.58
C GLU A 150 -6.21 17.24 0.20
N GLU A 151 -7.54 17.31 0.06
CA GLU A 151 -8.28 16.69 -1.06
C GLU A 151 -8.59 17.62 -2.23
N SER A 152 -8.45 18.93 -2.04
CA SER A 152 -8.29 19.80 -3.19
C SER A 152 -6.85 19.68 -3.68
N GLY A 153 -6.68 19.27 -4.94
CA GLY A 153 -5.50 19.68 -5.69
C GLY A 153 -5.26 21.19 -5.50
N ALA A 154 -4.06 21.68 -5.72
CA ALA A 154 -3.69 23.08 -5.45
C ALA A 154 -4.51 24.14 -6.25
N LYS A 155 -5.59 23.74 -6.95
CA LYS A 155 -6.60 24.58 -7.59
C LYS A 155 -7.63 25.18 -6.62
N GLN A 156 -7.96 24.54 -5.49
CA GLN A 156 -9.08 25.00 -4.63
C GLN A 156 -8.70 25.28 -3.15
N ALA A 157 -7.41 25.38 -2.83
CA ALA A 157 -6.97 25.71 -1.47
C ALA A 157 -6.91 27.24 -1.28
N PRO A 158 -7.49 27.82 -0.20
CA PRO A 158 -7.59 29.28 -0.01
C PRO A 158 -6.25 30.04 0.06
N ARG A 159 -5.12 29.33 0.26
CA ARG A 159 -3.75 29.90 0.30
C ARG A 159 -2.69 29.06 -0.44
N LYS A 160 -3.12 28.10 -1.29
CA LYS A 160 -2.27 27.20 -2.13
C LYS A 160 -0.98 26.64 -1.49
N CYS A 161 -0.94 26.48 -0.16
CA CYS A 161 0.20 25.94 0.59
C CYS A 161 -0.27 24.85 1.56
N LYS A 162 0.47 23.75 1.63
CA LYS A 162 0.32 22.70 2.65
C LYS A 162 1.61 22.65 3.46
N LEU A 163 1.48 22.66 4.78
CA LEU A 163 2.59 22.48 5.69
C LEU A 163 2.39 21.17 6.45
N GLN A 164 3.45 20.38 6.52
CA GLN A 164 3.58 19.28 7.45
C GLN A 164 4.77 19.57 8.38
N VAL A 165 4.53 19.42 9.68
CA VAL A 165 5.57 19.31 10.69
C VAL A 165 5.51 17.87 11.22
N MET A 166 6.63 17.18 11.24
CA MET A 166 6.73 15.83 11.80
C MET A 166 7.91 15.75 12.75
N LEU A 167 7.69 15.21 13.94
CA LEU A 167 8.71 14.79 14.89
C LEU A 167 8.90 13.28 14.75
N GLN A 168 10.13 12.84 14.62
CA GLN A 168 10.53 11.43 14.70
C GLN A 168 11.50 11.27 15.87
N VAL A 169 11.25 10.26 16.69
CA VAL A 169 12.02 9.96 17.90
C VAL A 169 12.38 8.48 17.88
N PRO A 170 13.66 8.13 17.67
CA PRO A 170 14.14 6.76 17.84
C PRO A 170 13.92 6.28 19.27
N GLN A 171 13.55 5.00 19.42
CA GLN A 171 13.32 4.37 20.72
C GLN A 171 14.60 4.32 21.57
N ASP A 172 15.74 4.05 20.91
CA ASP A 172 17.01 3.79 21.60
C ASP A 172 17.82 5.04 21.90
N ASP A 173 17.51 6.14 21.22
CA ASP A 173 18.24 7.39 21.37
C ASP A 173 17.33 8.59 21.15
N PHE A 174 16.85 9.16 22.25
CA PHE A 174 16.03 10.36 22.25
C PHE A 174 16.80 11.61 21.79
N SER A 175 18.14 11.59 21.86
CA SER A 175 18.97 12.73 21.47
C SER A 175 19.09 12.90 19.95
N SER A 176 18.86 11.83 19.18
CA SER A 176 18.78 11.84 17.71
C SER A 176 17.37 12.12 17.17
N ALA A 177 16.49 12.72 17.97
CA ALA A 177 15.19 13.15 17.50
C ALA A 177 15.30 14.16 16.33
N VAL A 178 14.51 13.94 15.27
CA VAL A 178 14.53 14.77 14.07
C VAL A 178 13.17 15.43 13.86
N VAL A 179 13.20 16.72 13.50
CA VAL A 179 12.03 17.45 13.03
C VAL A 179 12.10 17.59 11.51
N LEU A 180 11.10 17.04 10.83
CA LEU A 180 10.93 17.12 9.38
C LEU A 180 9.87 18.17 9.06
N LEU A 181 10.26 19.15 8.25
CA LEU A 181 9.37 20.18 7.72
C LEU A 181 9.15 19.94 6.24
N LYS A 182 7.89 19.73 5.84
CA LYS A 182 7.53 19.58 4.43
C LYS A 182 6.53 20.65 4.04
N VAL A 183 6.94 21.49 3.10
CA VAL A 183 6.10 22.53 2.51
C VAL A 183 5.76 22.13 1.08
N LYS A 184 4.47 22.13 0.75
CA LYS A 184 4.00 21.98 -0.63
C LYS A 184 3.28 23.25 -1.04
N LYS A 185 3.94 24.07 -1.86
CA LYS A 185 3.43 25.33 -2.39
C LYS A 185 3.25 25.23 -3.90
N ARG A 186 2.21 25.88 -4.42
CA ARG A 186 2.00 26.08 -5.85
C ARG A 186 2.57 27.43 -6.30
N TRP A 187 3.27 27.47 -7.43
CA TRP A 187 3.97 28.66 -7.92
C TRP A 187 3.40 29.24 -9.22
N ASP A 188 2.49 28.54 -9.90
CA ASP A 188 1.74 29.02 -11.07
C ASP A 188 0.58 29.92 -10.62
N LEU A 189 0.89 31.20 -10.40
CA LEU A 189 -0.02 32.34 -10.38
C LEU A 189 0.68 33.55 -10.96
#